data_AF-W0FPH8-F1
#
_entry.id   AF-W0FPH8-F1
#
_cell.length_a   1.000
_cell.length_b   1.000
_cell.length_c   1.000
_cell.angle_alpha   90.00
_cell.angle_beta   90.00
_cell.angle_gamma   90.00
#
_symmetry.space_group_name_H-M   'P 1'
#
loop_
_entity.id
_entity.type
_entity.pdbx_description
1 polymer ?
#
loop_
_entity_poly.entity_id
_entity_poly.type
_entity_poly.pdbx_seq_one_letter_code
_entity_poly.pdbx_strand_id
1 'polypeptide(L)'
;MSFFHNKNRKAEVGQRIPVTLGNIAPLSLRPFQPGRIALVCEGGGQRGIFTAGVLDEFMRAQFNPFDLYLGTSAGAQNLSAFICNQPGYARKVIMRYTTKREFFDPLRFVRGGNLIDLDWLVEATASQMPLQMDTAARLFDSGKSFYMCACRQDDYAPNYFLPTKQNWLDVIRASSAIPGFYRSGVSLEGINYLDGGISDAIPVKEAA
;
A
#
# COMPACT_ATOMS: atom_id res chain seq x y z
N MET A 1 -0.48 8.64 -26.18
CA MET A 1 0.72 9.51 -26.19
C MET A 1 1.80 8.77 -25.41
N SER A 2 2.83 8.30 -26.11
CA SER A 2 3.85 7.38 -25.61
C SER A 2 4.83 8.11 -24.69
N PHE A 3 5.07 7.61 -23.47
CA PHE A 3 6.08 8.15 -22.57
C PHE A 3 7.25 7.17 -22.42
N PHE A 4 8.38 7.60 -23.01
CA PHE A 4 9.79 7.33 -22.73
C PHE A 4 10.22 5.93 -22.23
N HIS A 5 10.74 5.15 -23.17
CA HIS A 5 11.82 4.20 -22.93
C HIS A 5 13.10 4.95 -22.54
N ASN A 6 13.51 4.90 -21.27
CA ASN A 6 14.87 5.25 -20.88
C ASN A 6 15.68 3.97 -20.59
N LYS A 7 16.22 3.37 -21.66
CA LYS A 7 17.24 2.31 -21.54
C LYS A 7 18.57 2.96 -21.14
N ASN A 8 18.92 2.88 -19.85
CA ASN A 8 20.29 2.71 -19.31
C ASN A 8 20.43 3.32 -17.91
N ARG A 9 20.05 2.56 -16.88
CA ARG A 9 20.71 2.64 -15.56
C ARG A 9 21.13 1.25 -15.17
N LYS A 10 22.43 0.94 -15.29
CA LYS A 10 23.00 -0.22 -14.61
C LYS A 10 22.85 0.04 -13.12
N ALA A 11 22.16 -0.85 -12.41
CA ALA A 11 22.14 -0.83 -10.96
C ALA A 11 23.58 -1.04 -10.46
N GLU A 12 24.15 -0.05 -9.79
CA GLU A 12 25.43 -0.21 -9.11
C GLU A 12 25.24 -1.18 -7.94
N VAL A 13 26.03 -2.25 -7.93
CA VAL A 13 26.06 -3.24 -6.85
C VAL A 13 26.52 -2.53 -5.57
N GLY A 14 25.80 -2.72 -4.47
CA GLY A 14 26.06 -2.04 -3.19
C GLY A 14 27.51 -2.19 -2.70
N GLN A 15 28.04 -1.13 -2.09
CA GLN A 15 29.41 -1.09 -1.59
C GLN A 15 29.56 -1.88 -0.28
N ARG A 16 30.40 -2.92 -0.26
CA ARG A 16 30.73 -3.66 0.97
C ARG A 16 31.61 -2.81 1.88
N ILE A 17 31.16 -2.56 3.11
CA ILE A 17 31.91 -1.80 4.12
C ILE A 17 32.37 -2.75 5.23
N PRO A 18 33.66 -3.10 5.33
CA PRO A 18 34.20 -3.89 6.42
C PRO A 18 34.28 -3.07 7.72
N VAL A 19 33.59 -3.53 8.77
CA VAL A 19 33.60 -2.91 10.09
C VAL A 19 34.53 -3.72 11.01
N THR A 20 35.81 -3.37 11.02
CA THR A 20 36.84 -3.97 11.89
C THR A 20 37.63 -2.87 12.59
N LEU A 21 38.09 -3.14 13.83
CA LEU A 21 38.88 -2.19 14.61
C LEU A 21 40.11 -1.72 13.81
N GLY A 22 40.37 -0.41 13.76
CA GLY A 22 41.47 0.18 12.99
C GLY A 22 41.18 0.45 11.51
N ASN A 23 39.99 0.11 11.00
CA ASN A 23 39.60 0.42 9.63
C ASN A 23 38.95 1.81 9.53
N ILE A 24 39.55 2.69 8.75
CA ILE A 24 39.05 4.05 8.49
C ILE A 24 38.17 4.15 7.24
N ALA A 25 37.95 3.05 6.50
CA ALA A 25 37.06 3.01 5.34
C ALA A 25 35.62 3.52 5.63
N PRO A 26 35.04 3.31 6.83
CA PRO A 26 33.75 3.92 7.16
C PRO A 26 33.80 5.46 7.22
N LEU A 27 34.97 6.06 7.51
CA LEU A 27 35.15 7.51 7.60
C LEU A 27 35.35 8.17 6.22
N SER A 28 35.72 7.40 5.20
CA SER A 28 35.86 7.89 3.81
C SER A 28 34.58 7.75 3.00
N LEU A 29 33.52 7.19 3.59
CA LEU A 29 32.20 7.14 2.97
C LEU A 29 31.68 8.56 2.79
N ARG A 30 31.42 8.94 1.55
CA ARG A 30 30.56 10.09 1.30
C ARG A 30 29.19 9.77 1.90
N PRO A 31 28.61 10.67 2.71
CA PRO A 31 27.25 10.49 3.19
C PRO A 31 26.37 10.19 1.98
N PHE A 32 25.68 9.05 2.02
CA PHE A 32 24.72 8.71 0.98
C PHE A 32 23.73 9.87 0.89
N GLN A 33 23.70 10.53 -0.26
CA GLN A 33 22.66 11.48 -0.61
C GLN A 33 21.62 10.67 -1.36
N PRO A 34 20.60 10.13 -0.68
CA PRO A 34 19.53 9.48 -1.40
C PRO A 34 18.96 10.46 -2.43
N GLY A 35 18.72 9.95 -3.64
CA GLY A 35 17.77 10.60 -4.54
C GLY A 35 16.36 10.49 -3.96
N ARG A 36 15.34 10.43 -4.82
CA ARG A 36 13.99 10.15 -4.32
C ARG A 36 13.93 8.78 -3.67
N ILE A 37 13.32 8.70 -2.49
CA ILE A 37 13.16 7.43 -1.77
C ILE A 37 11.70 6.98 -1.88
N ALA A 38 11.48 5.76 -2.35
CA ALA A 38 10.17 5.15 -2.37
C ALA A 38 10.00 4.17 -1.20
N LEU A 39 8.81 4.18 -0.59
CA LEU A 39 8.35 3.15 0.35
C LEU A 39 7.32 2.27 -0.35
N VAL A 40 7.67 1.01 -0.56
CA VAL A 40 6.83 0.01 -1.20
C VAL A 40 6.31 -0.95 -0.15
N CYS A 41 4.99 -1.16 -0.09
CA CYS A 41 4.34 -2.10 0.82
C CYS A 41 3.54 -3.14 0.05
N GLU A 42 3.91 -4.41 0.23
CA GLU A 42 3.29 -5.54 -0.44
C GLU A 42 1.86 -5.85 0.03
N GLY A 43 1.13 -6.61 -0.79
CA GLY A 43 -0.12 -7.24 -0.40
C GLY A 43 0.10 -8.45 0.54
N GLY A 44 -0.93 -8.81 1.31
CA GLY A 44 -0.82 -9.95 2.22
C GLY A 44 -2.00 -10.22 3.15
N GLY A 45 -3.14 -9.53 2.95
CA GLY A 45 -4.29 -9.60 3.84
C GLY A 45 -3.90 -9.35 5.30
N GLN A 46 -4.29 -10.25 6.20
CA GLN A 46 -3.98 -10.15 7.63
C GLN A 46 -2.48 -10.22 7.96
N ARG A 47 -1.63 -10.78 7.07
CA ARG A 47 -0.17 -10.77 7.28
C ARG A 47 0.44 -9.37 7.21
N GLY A 48 -0.30 -8.40 6.66
CA GLY A 48 0.04 -6.99 6.71
C GLY A 48 0.18 -6.43 8.14
N ILE A 49 -0.14 -7.20 9.19
CA ILE A 49 0.09 -6.82 10.59
C ILE A 49 1.56 -6.52 10.89
N PHE A 50 2.49 -7.21 10.24
CA PHE A 50 3.92 -6.93 10.40
C PHE A 50 4.25 -5.53 9.86
N THR A 51 3.84 -5.24 8.62
CA THR A 51 4.01 -3.92 7.99
C THR A 51 3.32 -2.83 8.81
N ALA A 52 2.13 -3.07 9.36
CA ALA A 52 1.46 -2.12 10.24
C ALA A 52 2.32 -1.75 11.46
N GLY A 53 2.98 -2.73 12.08
CA GLY A 53 3.91 -2.49 13.19
C GLY A 53 5.14 -1.67 12.78
N VAL A 54 5.74 -1.97 11.62
CA VAL A 54 6.88 -1.20 11.09
C VAL A 54 6.48 0.26 10.84
N LEU A 55 5.33 0.51 10.23
CA LEU A 55 4.85 1.86 9.94
C LEU A 55 4.42 2.62 11.20
N ASP A 56 3.86 1.93 12.20
CA ASP A 56 3.60 2.51 13.53
C ASP A 56 4.90 2.97 14.20
N GLU A 57 5.96 2.17 14.11
CA GLU A 57 7.29 2.56 14.62
C GLU A 57 7.90 3.72 13.83
N PHE A 58 7.69 3.79 12.52
CA PHE A 58 8.09 4.96 11.73
C PHE A 58 7.37 6.23 12.19
N MET A 59 6.06 6.18 12.41
CA MET A 59 5.31 7.32 12.98
C MET A 59 5.82 7.68 14.37
N ARG A 60 6.06 6.70 15.24
CA ARG A 60 6.61 6.93 16.59
C ARG A 60 7.97 7.62 16.56
N ALA A 61 8.83 7.21 15.64
CA ALA A 61 10.16 7.79 15.44
C ALA A 61 10.16 9.09 14.61
N GLN A 62 8.99 9.56 14.15
CA GLN A 62 8.86 10.69 13.20
C GLN A 62 9.72 10.47 11.94
N PHE A 63 9.83 9.22 11.50
CA PHE A 63 10.65 8.80 10.39
C PHE A 63 9.81 8.70 9.11
N ASN A 64 9.93 9.70 8.24
CA ASN A 64 9.25 9.70 6.94
C ASN A 64 10.09 10.38 5.84
N PRO A 65 11.25 9.82 5.45
CA PRO A 65 12.11 10.38 4.42
C PRO A 65 11.64 10.07 2.99
N PHE A 66 10.46 9.49 2.82
CA PHE A 66 9.99 8.94 1.54
C PHE A 66 9.27 10.00 0.70
N ASP A 67 9.52 10.02 -0.60
CA ASP A 67 8.86 10.90 -1.58
C ASP A 67 7.71 10.20 -2.31
N LEU A 68 7.80 8.87 -2.42
CA LEU A 68 6.85 8.04 -3.14
C LEU A 68 6.39 6.88 -2.25
N TYR A 69 5.09 6.63 -2.23
CA TYR A 69 4.47 5.50 -1.54
C TYR A 69 3.75 4.63 -2.57
N LEU A 70 3.98 3.33 -2.53
CA LEU A 70 3.36 2.36 -3.44
C LEU A 70 2.82 1.20 -2.62
N GLY A 71 1.52 0.95 -2.69
CA GLY A 71 0.87 -0.08 -1.91
C GLY A 71 -0.03 -0.98 -2.75
N THR A 72 -0.02 -2.27 -2.43
CA THR A 72 -0.97 -3.23 -3.00
C THR A 72 -1.78 -3.86 -1.87
N SER A 73 -3.12 -3.91 -1.99
CA SER A 73 -4.02 -4.58 -1.04
C SER A 73 -3.75 -4.13 0.41
N ALA A 74 -3.38 -5.05 1.31
CA ALA A 74 -2.99 -4.74 2.70
C ALA A 74 -1.87 -3.67 2.80
N GLY A 75 -0.94 -3.61 1.84
CA GLY A 75 0.08 -2.57 1.75
C GLY A 75 -0.51 -1.19 1.47
N ALA A 76 -1.50 -1.09 0.58
CA ALA A 76 -2.23 0.16 0.32
C ALA A 76 -3.02 0.62 1.57
N GLN A 77 -3.65 -0.32 2.28
CA GLN A 77 -4.36 -0.03 3.53
C GLN A 77 -3.41 0.46 4.63
N ASN A 78 -2.26 -0.19 4.81
CA ASN A 78 -1.24 0.18 5.77
C ASN A 78 -0.62 1.55 5.45
N LEU A 79 -0.27 1.79 4.18
CA LEU A 79 0.25 3.09 3.74
C LEU A 79 -0.78 4.20 3.90
N SER A 80 -2.07 3.92 3.68
CA SER A 80 -3.15 4.89 3.94
C SER A 80 -3.14 5.36 5.41
N ALA A 81 -3.03 4.43 6.35
CA ALA A 81 -2.92 4.77 7.78
C ALA A 81 -1.64 5.58 8.10
N PHE A 82 -0.52 5.20 7.49
CA PHE A 82 0.78 5.86 7.69
C PHE A 82 0.78 7.31 7.19
N ILE A 83 0.35 7.55 5.95
CA ILE A 83 0.35 8.90 5.38
C ILE A 83 -0.76 9.80 5.93
N CYS A 84 -1.84 9.21 6.46
CA CYS A 84 -2.81 9.95 7.26
C CYS A 84 -2.29 10.24 8.70
N ASN A 85 -1.10 9.75 9.04
CA ASN A 85 -0.47 9.86 10.35
C ASN A 85 -1.38 9.39 11.51
N GLN A 86 -1.91 8.16 11.39
CA GLN A 86 -2.81 7.58 12.38
C GLN A 86 -2.20 6.32 13.04
N PRO A 87 -1.36 6.49 14.08
CA PRO A 87 -0.76 5.37 14.80
C PRO A 87 -1.79 4.36 15.31
N GLY A 88 -1.52 3.07 15.09
CA GLY A 88 -2.36 1.97 15.53
C GLY A 88 -3.63 1.73 14.71
N TYR A 89 -3.93 2.57 13.71
CA TYR A 89 -5.10 2.42 12.85
C TYR A 89 -5.09 1.07 12.14
N ALA A 90 -4.03 0.80 11.36
CA ALA A 90 -3.92 -0.41 10.56
C ALA A 90 -3.93 -1.67 11.44
N ARG A 91 -3.18 -1.64 12.54
CA ARG A 91 -3.20 -2.71 13.55
C ARG A 91 -4.62 -2.97 14.08
N LYS A 92 -5.39 -1.93 14.38
CA LYS A 92 -6.77 -2.06 14.87
C LYS A 92 -7.69 -2.64 13.79
N VAL A 93 -7.60 -2.18 12.55
CA VAL A 93 -8.37 -2.73 11.43
C VAL A 93 -8.10 -4.24 11.31
N ILE A 94 -6.84 -4.65 11.23
CA ILE A 94 -6.46 -6.05 11.08
C ILE A 94 -6.91 -6.88 12.28
N MET A 95 -6.59 -6.47 13.50
CA MET A 95 -6.86 -7.29 14.70
C MET A 95 -8.33 -7.30 15.13
N ARG A 96 -9.12 -6.27 14.78
CA ARG A 96 -10.49 -6.10 15.30
C ARG A 96 -11.58 -6.14 14.25
N TYR A 97 -11.36 -5.64 13.05
CA TYR A 97 -12.40 -5.60 12.01
C TYR A 97 -12.30 -6.81 11.09
N THR A 98 -11.08 -7.19 10.66
CA THR A 98 -10.91 -8.37 9.79
C THR A 98 -11.13 -9.71 10.49
N THR A 99 -11.31 -9.70 11.81
CA THR A 99 -11.62 -10.89 12.64
C THR A 99 -13.12 -11.01 12.97
N LYS A 100 -13.95 -10.09 12.47
CA LYS A 100 -15.41 -10.07 12.67
C LYS A 100 -16.10 -11.01 11.69
N ARG A 101 -17.26 -11.55 12.09
CA ARG A 101 -18.05 -12.44 11.22
C ARG A 101 -18.63 -11.67 10.04
N GLU A 102 -18.96 -10.40 10.24
CA GLU A 102 -19.43 -9.49 9.21
C GLU A 102 -18.40 -9.36 8.08
N PHE A 103 -17.12 -9.27 8.44
CA PHE A 103 -16.03 -9.32 7.47
C PHE A 103 -15.86 -10.72 6.88
N PHE A 104 -15.57 -11.74 7.71
CA PHE A 104 -15.27 -13.09 7.25
C PHE A 104 -16.40 -14.07 7.59
N ASP A 105 -17.17 -14.48 6.58
CA ASP A 105 -18.32 -15.38 6.74
C ASP A 105 -18.28 -16.56 5.76
N PRO A 106 -17.81 -17.75 6.21
CA PRO A 106 -17.86 -18.97 5.40
C PRO A 106 -19.28 -19.43 5.04
N LEU A 107 -20.29 -19.16 5.88
CA LEU A 107 -21.67 -19.54 5.60
C LEU A 107 -22.26 -18.67 4.48
N ARG A 108 -21.96 -17.36 4.48
CA ARG A 108 -22.29 -16.46 3.37
C ARG A 108 -21.68 -16.94 2.06
N PHE A 109 -20.43 -17.41 2.10
CA PHE A 109 -19.74 -17.93 0.93
C PHE A 109 -20.39 -19.20 0.34
N VAL A 110 -20.74 -20.17 1.20
CA VAL A 110 -21.41 -21.42 0.77
C VAL A 110 -22.80 -21.14 0.17
N ARG A 111 -23.47 -20.07 0.60
CA ARG A 111 -24.74 -19.60 0.03
C ARG A 111 -24.60 -18.79 -1.26
N GLY A 112 -23.39 -18.69 -1.82
CA GLY A 112 -23.10 -17.99 -3.08
C GLY A 112 -22.70 -16.51 -2.93
N GLY A 113 -22.60 -16.00 -1.71
CA GLY A 113 -22.09 -14.65 -1.42
C GLY A 113 -20.56 -14.56 -1.33
N ASN A 114 -20.07 -13.39 -0.92
CA ASN A 114 -18.63 -13.15 -0.71
C ASN A 114 -18.13 -13.81 0.58
N LEU A 115 -16.90 -14.31 0.60
CA LEU A 115 -16.26 -14.80 1.83
C LEU A 115 -15.81 -13.63 2.70
N ILE A 116 -15.15 -12.63 2.09
CA ILE A 116 -14.75 -11.38 2.73
C ILE A 116 -15.70 -10.26 2.34
N ASP A 117 -16.03 -9.38 3.27
CA ASP A 117 -16.88 -8.22 3.04
C ASP A 117 -16.09 -6.93 3.10
N LEU A 118 -15.59 -6.50 1.95
CA LEU A 118 -14.82 -5.26 1.84
C LEU A 118 -15.71 -4.02 1.98
N ASP A 119 -16.98 -4.13 1.58
CA ASP A 119 -17.95 -3.04 1.69
C ASP A 119 -18.23 -2.75 3.16
N TRP A 120 -18.58 -3.79 3.93
CA TRP A 120 -18.72 -3.67 5.38
C TRP A 120 -17.46 -3.15 6.05
N LEU A 121 -16.27 -3.65 5.67
CA LEU A 121 -15.00 -3.21 6.28
C LEU A 121 -14.79 -1.72 6.09
N VAL A 122 -14.98 -1.23 4.87
CA VAL A 122 -14.76 0.17 4.51
C VAL A 122 -15.82 1.07 5.14
N GLU A 123 -17.09 0.69 5.12
CA GLU A 123 -18.17 1.44 5.76
C GLU A 123 -17.98 1.52 7.28
N ALA A 124 -17.69 0.39 7.93
CA ALA A 124 -17.51 0.33 9.38
C ALA A 124 -16.30 1.13 9.84
N THR A 125 -15.18 1.09 9.10
CA THR A 125 -14.00 1.88 9.43
C THR A 125 -14.22 3.36 9.14
N ALA A 126 -14.81 3.74 7.99
CA ALA A 126 -15.12 5.13 7.67
C ALA A 126 -16.05 5.79 8.72
N SER A 127 -17.01 5.03 9.25
CA SER A 127 -17.95 5.51 10.27
C SER A 127 -17.31 5.65 11.66
N GLN A 128 -16.54 4.66 12.10
CA GLN A 128 -16.06 4.60 13.49
C GLN A 128 -14.66 5.17 13.70
N MET A 129 -13.87 5.20 12.63
CA MET A 129 -12.45 5.53 12.64
C MET A 129 -12.09 6.10 11.26
N PRO A 130 -12.62 7.27 10.87
CA PRO A 130 -12.36 7.83 9.55
C PRO A 130 -10.86 8.07 9.33
N LEU A 131 -10.40 7.84 8.10
CA LEU A 131 -9.06 8.22 7.69
C LEU A 131 -8.93 9.74 7.67
N GLN A 132 -7.84 10.26 8.23
CA GLN A 132 -7.52 11.68 8.27
C GLN A 132 -6.89 12.12 6.94
N MET A 133 -7.66 12.02 5.86
CA MET A 133 -7.17 12.27 4.49
C MET A 133 -6.68 13.70 4.26
N ASP A 134 -7.12 14.66 5.09
CA ASP A 134 -6.59 16.03 5.11
C ASP A 134 -5.11 16.09 5.49
N THR A 135 -4.67 15.20 6.38
CA THR A 135 -3.25 15.06 6.75
C THR A 135 -2.43 14.56 5.56
N ALA A 136 -2.95 13.56 4.84
CA ALA A 136 -2.30 13.03 3.64
C ALA A 136 -2.25 14.08 2.52
N ALA A 137 -3.30 14.88 2.34
CA ALA A 137 -3.32 15.96 1.35
C ALA A 137 -2.16 16.95 1.53
N ARG A 138 -1.83 17.33 2.77
CA ARG A 138 -0.67 18.22 3.05
C ARG A 138 0.67 17.61 2.64
N LEU A 139 0.81 16.29 2.75
CA LEU A 139 2.01 15.59 2.26
C LEU A 139 2.08 15.67 0.73
N PHE A 140 0.95 15.55 0.04
CA PHE A 140 0.90 15.68 -1.42
C PHE A 140 1.20 17.10 -1.89
N ASP A 141 0.68 18.11 -1.20
CA ASP A 141 1.01 19.51 -1.47
C ASP A 141 2.51 19.80 -1.30
N SER A 142 3.19 19.06 -0.40
CA SER A 142 4.65 19.13 -0.23
C SER A 142 5.47 18.37 -1.29
N GLY A 143 4.81 17.79 -2.30
CA GLY A 143 5.46 17.10 -3.41
C GLY A 143 5.61 15.58 -3.24
N LYS A 144 5.00 14.97 -2.21
CA LYS A 144 4.98 13.51 -2.04
C LYS A 144 3.86 12.88 -2.87
N SER A 145 3.97 11.60 -3.22
CA SER A 145 2.95 10.90 -4.01
C SER A 145 2.64 9.53 -3.45
N PHE A 146 1.37 9.12 -3.53
CA PHE A 146 0.92 7.80 -3.09
C PHE A 146 0.10 7.11 -4.17
N TYR A 147 0.50 5.89 -4.54
CA TYR A 147 -0.21 5.07 -5.50
C TYR A 147 -0.67 3.75 -4.88
N MET A 148 -1.91 3.39 -5.19
CA MET A 148 -2.47 2.08 -4.88
C MET A 148 -2.57 1.24 -6.15
N CYS A 149 -2.02 0.03 -6.13
CA CYS A 149 -2.11 -0.91 -7.23
C CYS A 149 -3.42 -1.70 -7.18
N ALA A 150 -4.14 -1.77 -8.29
CA ALA A 150 -5.21 -2.73 -8.50
C ALA A 150 -5.04 -3.43 -9.86
N CYS A 151 -5.60 -4.62 -10.00
CA CYS A 151 -5.51 -5.40 -11.22
C CYS A 151 -6.77 -5.20 -12.05
N ARG A 152 -6.62 -4.80 -13.32
CA ARG A 152 -7.75 -4.72 -14.25
C ARG A 152 -8.31 -6.11 -14.53
N GLN A 153 -9.62 -6.27 -14.54
CA GLN A 153 -10.25 -7.58 -14.77
C GLN A 153 -10.23 -8.01 -16.25
N ASP A 154 -10.17 -7.06 -17.18
CA ASP A 154 -10.30 -7.33 -18.63
C ASP A 154 -9.00 -7.79 -19.30
N ASP A 155 -7.86 -7.23 -18.89
CA ASP A 155 -6.54 -7.57 -19.45
C ASP A 155 -5.48 -7.97 -18.41
N TYR A 156 -5.85 -8.00 -17.12
CA TYR A 156 -4.96 -8.30 -15.98
C TYR A 156 -3.76 -7.36 -15.84
N ALA A 157 -3.76 -6.21 -16.51
CA ALA A 157 -2.71 -5.22 -16.36
C ALA A 157 -2.82 -4.52 -14.99
N PRO A 158 -1.70 -4.16 -14.34
CA PRO A 158 -1.72 -3.35 -13.15
C PRO A 158 -2.15 -1.92 -13.48
N ASN A 159 -2.95 -1.32 -12.61
CA ASN A 159 -3.26 0.10 -12.65
C ASN A 159 -2.91 0.74 -11.31
N TYR A 160 -2.24 1.90 -11.39
CA TYR A 160 -1.75 2.63 -10.23
C TYR A 160 -2.58 3.89 -10.03
N PHE A 161 -3.43 3.85 -9.02
CA PHE A 161 -4.35 4.94 -8.71
C PHE A 161 -3.71 5.92 -7.74
N LEU A 162 -3.73 7.21 -8.11
CA LEU A 162 -3.53 8.31 -7.17
C LEU A 162 -4.86 8.56 -6.45
N PRO A 163 -4.98 8.28 -5.14
CA PRO A 163 -6.25 8.41 -4.44
C PRO A 163 -6.57 9.88 -4.15
N THR A 164 -7.82 10.25 -4.36
CA THR A 164 -8.44 11.51 -3.92
C THR A 164 -9.28 11.25 -2.68
N LYS A 165 -9.67 12.29 -1.94
CA LYS A 165 -10.57 12.10 -0.78
C LYS A 165 -11.88 11.42 -1.15
N GLN A 166 -12.36 11.64 -2.37
CA GLN A 166 -13.64 11.13 -2.87
C GLN A 166 -13.58 9.65 -3.21
N ASN A 167 -12.50 9.18 -3.83
CA ASN A 167 -12.39 7.78 -4.29
C ASN A 167 -11.45 6.92 -3.44
N TRP A 168 -10.80 7.45 -2.40
CA TRP A 168 -9.79 6.75 -1.60
C TRP A 168 -10.24 5.37 -1.15
N LEU A 169 -11.47 5.31 -0.63
CA LEU A 169 -12.06 4.09 -0.09
C LEU A 169 -12.41 3.10 -1.20
N ASP A 170 -12.85 3.59 -2.36
CA ASP A 170 -13.15 2.77 -3.53
C ASP A 170 -11.87 2.15 -4.11
N VAL A 171 -10.79 2.93 -4.13
CA VAL A 171 -9.47 2.45 -4.56
C VAL A 171 -8.92 1.40 -3.57
N ILE A 172 -9.10 1.59 -2.26
CA ILE A 172 -8.78 0.54 -1.27
C ILE A 172 -9.57 -0.74 -1.55
N ARG A 173 -10.89 -0.64 -1.78
CA ARG A 173 -11.72 -1.81 -2.10
C ARG A 173 -11.22 -2.52 -3.36
N ALA A 174 -10.96 -1.76 -4.44
CA ALA A 174 -10.46 -2.29 -5.69
C ALA A 174 -9.10 -3.00 -5.51
N SER A 175 -8.17 -2.37 -4.80
CA SER A 175 -6.83 -2.91 -4.50
C SER A 175 -6.86 -4.20 -3.68
N SER A 176 -7.95 -4.48 -2.96
CA SER A 176 -8.11 -5.63 -2.05
C SER A 176 -9.15 -6.66 -2.50
N ALA A 177 -9.74 -6.52 -3.69
CA ALA A 177 -10.83 -7.37 -4.19
C ALA A 177 -10.34 -8.76 -4.66
N ILE A 178 -10.04 -9.65 -3.72
CA ILE A 178 -9.47 -10.98 -4.01
C ILE A 178 -10.48 -11.85 -4.77
N PRO A 179 -10.17 -12.32 -5.99
CA PRO A 179 -11.06 -13.18 -6.76
C PRO A 179 -11.47 -14.43 -6.00
N GLY A 180 -12.74 -14.80 -6.11
CA GLY A 180 -13.32 -15.91 -5.37
C GLY A 180 -13.70 -15.56 -3.93
N PHE A 181 -12.94 -14.72 -3.22
CA PHE A 181 -13.32 -14.27 -1.86
C PHE A 181 -14.20 -13.03 -1.86
N TYR A 182 -14.03 -12.15 -2.84
CA TYR A 182 -14.88 -11.02 -3.15
C TYR A 182 -15.19 -11.04 -4.66
N ARG A 183 -16.36 -11.56 -5.02
CA ARG A 183 -16.65 -12.05 -6.38
C ARG A 183 -16.96 -10.95 -7.39
N SER A 184 -17.50 -9.83 -6.93
CA SER A 184 -17.98 -8.74 -7.78
C SER A 184 -16.86 -7.90 -8.38
N GLY A 185 -15.65 -7.95 -7.80
CA GLY A 185 -14.65 -6.92 -8.06
C GLY A 185 -15.18 -5.53 -7.69
N VAL A 186 -14.47 -4.48 -8.09
CA VAL A 186 -14.90 -3.09 -7.89
C VAL A 186 -14.86 -2.35 -9.21
N SER A 187 -15.98 -1.75 -9.61
CA SER A 187 -16.04 -0.96 -10.84
C SER A 187 -15.51 0.45 -10.59
N LEU A 188 -14.46 0.83 -11.31
CA LEU A 188 -13.91 2.19 -11.35
C LEU A 188 -13.82 2.62 -12.81
N GLU A 189 -14.38 3.78 -13.15
CA GLU A 189 -14.29 4.36 -14.49
C GLU A 189 -14.74 3.41 -15.63
N GLY A 190 -15.73 2.56 -15.36
CA GLY A 190 -16.29 1.61 -16.33
C GLY A 190 -15.51 0.30 -16.45
N ILE A 191 -14.49 0.09 -15.62
CA ILE A 191 -13.61 -1.09 -15.65
C ILE A 191 -13.70 -1.77 -14.28
N ASN A 192 -13.87 -3.09 -14.27
CA ASN A 192 -13.83 -3.84 -13.02
C ASN A 192 -12.39 -4.14 -12.61
N TYR A 193 -12.12 -3.99 -11.33
CA TYR A 193 -10.83 -4.20 -10.71
C TYR A 193 -10.89 -5.31 -9.67
N LEU A 194 -9.77 -6.03 -9.58
CA LEU A 194 -9.48 -7.10 -8.65
C LEU A 194 -8.25 -6.71 -7.81
N ASP A 195 -7.98 -7.51 -6.77
CA ASP A 195 -6.81 -7.32 -5.90
C ASP A 195 -5.53 -7.15 -6.74
N GLY A 196 -4.78 -6.08 -6.48
CA GLY A 196 -3.57 -5.75 -7.22
C GLY A 196 -2.47 -6.80 -7.09
N GLY A 197 -2.54 -7.67 -6.08
CA GLY A 197 -1.61 -8.78 -5.89
C GLY A 197 -1.63 -9.82 -7.01
N ILE A 198 -2.65 -9.81 -7.87
CA ILE A 198 -2.70 -10.65 -9.08
C ILE A 198 -1.67 -10.20 -10.11
N SER A 199 -1.54 -8.89 -10.32
CA SER A 199 -0.69 -8.30 -11.35
C SER A 199 0.64 -7.82 -10.79
N ASP A 200 0.63 -7.18 -9.62
CA ASP A 200 1.84 -6.70 -8.94
C ASP A 200 1.70 -6.70 -7.40
N ALA A 201 2.07 -7.82 -6.78
CA ALA A 201 2.05 -7.98 -5.33
C ALA A 201 3.08 -7.10 -4.59
N ILE A 202 4.19 -6.75 -5.26
CA ILE A 202 5.26 -5.90 -4.71
C ILE A 202 5.70 -4.92 -5.80
N PRO A 203 5.08 -3.72 -5.88
CA PRO A 203 5.23 -2.79 -7.01
C PRO A 203 6.55 -2.02 -7.02
N VAL A 204 7.69 -2.73 -6.94
CA VAL A 204 9.05 -2.17 -6.89
C VAL A 204 9.46 -1.59 -8.25
N LYS A 205 8.98 -2.15 -9.35
CA LYS A 205 9.36 -1.68 -10.70
C LYS A 205 8.87 -0.26 -10.97
N GLU A 206 7.74 0.13 -10.37
CA GLU A 206 7.19 1.48 -10.47
C GLU A 206 7.91 2.49 -9.55
N ALA A 207 8.77 2.01 -8.65
CA ALA A 207 9.56 2.88 -7.79
C ALA A 207 10.88 3.36 -8.44
N ALA A 208 11.20 2.87 -9.65
CA ALA A 208 12.51 3.01 -10.30
C ALA A 208 12.63 4.22 -11.24
#